data_AF-A0A7W0NND7-F1
#
_entry.id   AF-A0A7W0NND7-F1
#
_cell.length_a   1.000
_cell.length_b   1.000
_cell.length_c   1.000
_cell.angle_alpha   90.00
_cell.angle_beta   90.00
_cell.angle_gamma   90.00
#
_symmetry.space_group_name_H-M   'P 1'
#
loop_
_entity.id
_entity.type
_entity.pdbx_description
1 polymer ?
#
loop_
_entity_poly.entity_id
_entity_poly.type
_entity_poly.pdbx_seq_one_letter_code
_entity_poly.pdbx_strand_id
1 'polypeptide(L)'
;MGRELPQPDGSIPEEPTGTQMFLAAVGGVLAAKLSTRVVTYVWRNVTGEDVPKVHQQASTVKKLMWLAVAGVVSGSARQVVRDWIKPVTVGPA
;
A
#
# COMPACT_ATOMS: atom_id res chain seq x y z
N MET A 1 4.78 30.23 -15.47
CA MET A 1 6.03 29.46 -15.37
C MET A 1 6.44 29.42 -13.90
N GLY A 2 6.02 28.37 -13.18
CA GLY A 2 6.37 28.20 -11.76
C GLY A 2 7.82 27.75 -11.65
N ARG A 3 8.62 28.44 -10.85
CA ARG A 3 10.02 28.06 -10.61
C ARG A 3 10.03 26.81 -9.74
N GLU A 4 10.59 25.73 -10.27
CA GLU A 4 10.92 24.53 -9.52
C GLU A 4 11.88 24.93 -8.40
N LEU A 5 11.37 24.95 -7.16
CA LEU A 5 12.19 25.28 -6.01
C LEU A 5 13.13 24.09 -5.76
N PRO A 6 14.44 24.34 -5.57
CA PRO A 6 15.37 23.28 -5.21
C PRO A 6 14.90 22.59 -3.94
N GLN A 7 14.95 21.27 -3.93
CA GLN A 7 14.76 20.49 -2.70
C GLN A 7 15.85 20.89 -1.68
N PRO A 8 15.65 20.67 -0.37
CA PRO A 8 16.60 21.08 0.67
C PRO A 8 18.02 20.50 0.53
N ASP A 9 18.22 19.53 -0.36
CA ASP A 9 19.51 18.93 -0.75
C ASP A 9 20.09 19.51 -2.06
N GLY A 10 19.44 20.50 -2.67
CA GLY A 10 19.86 21.12 -3.92
C GLY A 10 19.48 20.34 -5.17
N SER A 11 18.75 19.22 -5.06
CA SER A 11 18.28 18.47 -6.22
C SER A 11 17.10 19.18 -6.91
N ILE A 12 17.09 19.11 -8.25
CA ILE A 12 15.96 19.54 -9.09
C ILE A 12 15.05 18.32 -9.28
N PRO A 13 13.73 18.42 -9.03
CA PRO A 13 12.80 17.33 -9.33
C PRO A 13 12.85 17.01 -10.82
N GLU A 14 13.42 15.87 -11.20
CA GLU A 14 13.41 15.41 -12.57
C GLU A 14 12.03 14.81 -12.90
N GLU A 15 11.43 15.21 -14.01
CA GLU A 15 10.16 14.61 -14.43
C GLU A 15 10.35 13.10 -14.65
N PRO A 16 9.51 12.25 -14.06
CA PRO A 16 9.64 10.81 -14.23
C PRO A 16 9.47 10.46 -15.71
N THR A 17 10.42 9.71 -16.26
CA THR A 17 10.38 9.31 -17.67
C THR A 17 9.11 8.51 -17.96
N GLY A 18 8.60 8.53 -19.20
CA GLY A 18 7.42 7.75 -19.60
C GLY A 18 7.52 6.25 -19.25
N THR A 19 8.72 5.67 -19.30
CA THR A 19 8.99 4.30 -18.84
C THR A 19 8.82 4.15 -17.32
N GLN A 20 9.24 5.13 -16.52
CA GLN A 20 9.04 5.12 -15.07
C GLN A 20 7.55 5.21 -14.72
N MET A 21 6.80 6.06 -15.43
CA MET A 21 5.34 6.15 -15.26
C MET A 21 4.66 4.81 -15.61
N PHE A 22 5.05 4.19 -16.72
CA PHE A 22 4.51 2.88 -17.12
C PHE A 22 4.83 1.78 -16.11
N LEU A 23 6.08 1.68 -15.66
CA LEU A 23 6.49 0.72 -14.63
C LEU A 23 5.78 0.96 -13.30
N ALA A 24 5.59 2.22 -12.91
CA ALA A 24 4.82 2.57 -11.72
C ALA A 24 3.35 2.15 -11.85
N ALA A 25 2.74 2.32 -13.02
CA ALA A 25 1.37 1.87 -13.27
C ALA A 25 1.24 0.34 -13.19
N VAL A 26 2.14 -0.40 -13.85
CA VAL A 26 2.18 -1.87 -13.78
C VAL A 26 2.43 -2.35 -12.34
N GLY A 27 3.39 -1.75 -11.65
CA GLY A 27 3.69 -2.02 -10.25
C GLY A 27 2.49 -1.76 -9.34
N GLY A 28 1.76 -0.66 -9.56
CA GLY A 28 0.54 -0.32 -8.83
C GLY A 28 -0.57 -1.37 -9.01
N VAL A 29 -0.79 -1.84 -10.24
CA VAL A 29 -1.78 -2.90 -10.52
C VAL A 29 -1.40 -4.22 -9.84
N LEU A 30 -0.13 -4.60 -9.90
CA LEU A 30 0.37 -5.82 -9.25
C LEU A 30 0.25 -5.73 -7.73
N ALA A 31 0.63 -4.59 -7.15
CA ALA A 31 0.52 -4.32 -5.72
C ALA A 31 -0.95 -4.38 -5.26
N ALA A 32 -1.89 -3.82 -6.04
CA ALA A 32 -3.31 -3.89 -5.73
C ALA A 32 -3.84 -5.34 -5.72
N LYS A 33 -3.44 -6.16 -6.71
CA LYS A 33 -3.81 -7.58 -6.76
C LYS A 33 -3.24 -8.37 -5.59
N LEU A 34 -1.96 -8.17 -5.27
CA LEU A 34 -1.30 -8.82 -4.14
C LEU A 34 -1.95 -8.43 -2.82
N SER A 35 -2.19 -7.13 -2.60
CA SER A 35 -2.86 -6.61 -1.41
C SER A 35 -4.24 -7.25 -1.23
N THR A 36 -5.05 -7.28 -2.29
CA THR A 36 -6.38 -7.92 -2.26
C THR A 36 -6.27 -9.39 -1.84
N ARG A 37 -5.33 -10.14 -2.43
CA ARG A 37 -5.13 -11.55 -2.12
C ARG A 37 -4.72 -11.78 -0.67
N VAL A 38 -3.83 -10.94 -0.13
CA VAL A 38 -3.39 -11.02 1.27
C VAL A 38 -4.55 -10.73 2.22
N VAL A 39 -5.29 -9.64 1.99
CA VAL A 39 -6.44 -9.26 2.84
C VAL A 39 -7.50 -10.36 2.82
N THR A 40 -7.82 -10.91 1.65
CA THR A 40 -8.74 -12.05 1.50
C THR A 40 -8.25 -13.28 2.24
N TYR A 41 -6.96 -13.59 2.16
CA TYR A 41 -6.37 -14.73 2.86
C TYR A 41 -6.44 -14.56 4.38
N VAL A 42 -6.09 -13.38 4.90
CA VAL A 42 -6.18 -13.06 6.33
C VAL A 42 -7.62 -13.16 6.80
N TRP A 43 -8.58 -12.59 6.06
CA TRP A 43 -10.01 -12.70 6.38
C TRP A 43 -10.45 -14.15 6.52
N ARG A 44 -10.10 -15.00 5.55
CA ARG A 44 -10.49 -16.41 5.54
C ARG A 44 -9.83 -17.20 6.68
N ASN A 45 -8.61 -16.85 7.09
CA ASN A 45 -7.97 -17.49 8.26
C ASN A 45 -8.58 -17.03 9.59
N VAL A 46 -8.94 -15.75 9.73
CA VAL A 46 -9.49 -15.21 10.98
C VAL A 46 -10.94 -15.64 11.19
N THR A 47 -11.72 -15.66 10.10
CA THR A 47 -13.18 -15.90 10.19
C THR A 47 -13.60 -17.30 9.76
N GLY A 48 -12.74 -18.04 9.04
CA GLY A 48 -13.10 -19.31 8.41
C GLY A 48 -14.03 -19.18 7.20
N GLU A 49 -14.42 -17.96 6.84
CA GLU A 49 -15.45 -17.68 5.84
C GLU A 49 -14.88 -16.95 4.62
N ASP A 50 -15.62 -17.00 3.51
CA ASP A 50 -15.33 -16.17 2.34
C ASP A 50 -15.62 -14.69 2.60
N VAL A 51 -14.92 -13.85 1.85
CA VAL A 51 -15.00 -12.39 1.93
C VAL A 51 -16.41 -11.93 1.52
N PRO A 52 -17.04 -10.98 2.24
CA PRO A 52 -18.35 -10.46 1.87
C PRO A 52 -18.32 -9.85 0.45
N LYS A 53 -19.12 -10.40 -0.47
CA LYS A 53 -19.24 -9.85 -1.83
C LYS A 53 -20.12 -8.60 -1.82
N VAL A 54 -19.85 -7.65 -2.72
CA VAL A 54 -20.57 -6.36 -2.80
C VAL A 54 -22.08 -6.55 -3.00
N HIS A 55 -22.50 -7.60 -3.73
CA HIS A 55 -23.91 -7.92 -4.00
C HIS A 55 -24.51 -8.93 -3.01
N GLN A 56 -23.74 -9.43 -2.06
CA GLN A 56 -24.26 -10.32 -1.04
C GLN A 56 -24.90 -9.48 0.07
N GLN A 57 -26.09 -9.90 0.54
CA GLN A 57 -26.66 -9.36 1.78
C GLN A 57 -25.83 -9.86 2.98
N ALA A 58 -24.60 -9.36 3.11
CA ALA A 58 -23.82 -9.50 4.32
C ALA A 58 -24.32 -8.47 5.35
N SER A 59 -24.39 -8.86 6.62
CA SER A 59 -24.74 -7.95 7.71
C SER A 59 -23.79 -6.75 7.75
N THR A 60 -24.29 -5.58 8.14
CA THR A 60 -23.50 -4.35 8.25
C THR A 60 -22.26 -4.54 9.13
N VAL A 61 -22.41 -5.31 10.22
CA VAL A 61 -21.32 -5.69 11.12
C VAL A 61 -20.22 -6.44 10.37
N LYS A 62 -20.56 -7.40 9.52
CA LYS A 62 -19.59 -8.18 8.73
C LYS A 62 -18.83 -7.30 7.74
N LYS A 63 -19.50 -6.33 7.11
CA LYS A 63 -18.85 -5.35 6.21
C LYS A 63 -17.87 -4.45 6.96
N LEU A 64 -18.24 -3.98 8.15
CA LEU A 64 -17.36 -3.18 9.01
C LEU A 64 -16.14 -3.98 9.48
N MET A 65 -16.35 -5.23 9.88
CA MET A 65 -15.26 -6.11 10.29
C MET A 65 -14.29 -6.36 9.13
N TRP A 66 -14.79 -6.56 7.91
CA TRP A 66 -13.94 -6.68 6.73
C TRP A 66 -13.11 -5.42 6.48
N LEU A 67 -13.72 -4.24 6.57
CA LEU A 67 -13.01 -2.96 6.45
C LEU A 67 -11.94 -2.81 7.54
N ALA A 68 -12.23 -3.23 8.77
CA ALA A 68 -11.26 -3.20 9.87
C ALA A 68 -10.05 -4.10 9.58
N VAL A 69 -10.27 -5.34 9.10
CA VAL A 69 -9.18 -6.24 8.70
C VAL A 69 -8.36 -5.64 7.54
N ALA A 70 -9.03 -5.13 6.51
CA ALA A 70 -8.36 -4.48 5.39
C ALA A 70 -7.50 -3.28 5.85
N GLY A 71 -8.02 -2.48 6.78
CA GLY A 71 -7.32 -1.35 7.38
C GLY A 71 -6.08 -1.78 8.18
N VAL A 72 -6.21 -2.80 9.04
CA VAL A 72 -5.10 -3.32 9.86
C VAL A 72 -4.00 -3.94 8.98
N VAL A 73 -4.37 -4.76 7.99
CA VAL A 73 -3.42 -5.38 7.05
C VAL A 73 -2.71 -4.30 6.22
N SER A 74 -3.43 -3.28 5.75
CA SER A 74 -2.82 -2.19 4.99
C SER A 74 -1.92 -1.31 5.86
N GLY A 75 -2.32 -1.01 7.09
CA GLY A 75 -1.54 -0.22 8.04
C GLY A 75 -0.24 -0.91 8.45
N SER A 76 -0.31 -2.21 8.75
CA SER A 76 0.87 -3.02 9.05
C SER A 76 1.82 -3.14 7.85
N ALA A 77 1.29 -3.31 6.63
CA ALA A 77 2.13 -3.29 5.42
C ALA A 77 2.89 -1.95 5.26
N ARG A 78 2.24 -0.81 5.50
CA ARG A 78 2.92 0.51 5.47
C ARG A 78 3.99 0.64 6.54
N GLN A 79 3.75 0.07 7.72
CA GLN A 79 4.73 0.10 8.81
C GLN A 79 5.95 -0.75 8.47
N VAL A 80 5.76 -1.97 7.96
CA VAL A 80 6.85 -2.84 7.49
C VAL A 80 7.66 -2.16 6.39
N VAL A 81 7.01 -1.52 5.42
CA VAL A 81 7.69 -0.76 4.36
C VAL A 81 8.49 0.40 4.93
N ARG A 82 7.96 1.15 5.90
CA ARG A 82 8.74 2.21 6.58
C ARG A 82 9.92 1.66 7.34
N ASP A 83 9.77 0.52 8.03
CA ASP A 83 10.85 -0.11 8.77
C ASP A 83 11.94 -0.67 7.83
N TRP A 84 11.56 -1.15 6.65
CA TRP A 84 12.48 -1.60 5.61
C TRP A 84 13.20 -0.46 4.87
N ILE A 85 12.54 0.69 4.67
CA ILE A 85 13.12 1.87 4.00
C ILE A 85 13.87 2.77 5.00
N LYS A 86 14.11 2.33 6.24
CA LYS A 86 15.07 3.04 7.09
C LYS A 86 16.42 3.06 6.36
N PRO A 87 17.02 4.23 6.07
CA PRO A 87 18.37 4.26 5.56
C PRO A 87 19.26 3.54 6.56
N VAL A 88 20.23 2.76 6.08
CA VAL A 88 21.28 2.19 6.92
C VAL A 88 21.98 3.37 7.61
N THR A 89 21.56 3.70 8.83
CA THR A 89 22.29 4.64 9.67
C THR A 89 23.57 3.95 10.08
N VAL A 90 24.61 4.11 9.27
CA VAL A 90 25.98 4.00 9.74
C VAL A 90 26.15 5.13 10.76
N GLY A 91 26.00 4.80 12.04
CA GLY A 91 26.28 5.73 13.13
C GLY A 91 27.76 6.13 13.10
N PRO A 92 28.12 7.33 13.55
CA PRO A 92 29.52 7.74 13.61
C PRO A 92 30.26 6.85 14.61
N ALA A 93 31.41 6.32 14.17
CA ALA A 93 32.39 5.65 15.00
C ALA A 93 33.03 6.63 16.01
#